data_AF-A0A2N6N873-F1
#
_entry.id   AF-A0A2N6N873-F1
#
_cell.length_a   1.000
_cell.length_b   1.000
_cell.length_c   1.000
_cell.angle_alpha   90.00
_cell.angle_beta   90.00
_cell.angle_gamma   90.00
#
_symmetry.space_group_name_H-M   'P 1'
#
loop_
_entity.id
_entity.type
_entity.pdbx_description
1 polymer ?
#
loop_
_entity_poly.entity_id
_entity_poly.type
_entity_poly.pdbx_seq_one_letter_code
_entity_poly.pdbx_strand_id
1 'polypeptide(L)'
;MGGVPSVPQDKSRQVQVIAVGYSRTGTTSISIALEHLLQGPVFHGGNHFFQREDAWMREWCRIISLDGRDPALFSAGLRRTLAGYAAVADAPAYMLLPELLALYPNAKVVLVTRDRARWYASMAPIVNNLTVPMRALDVLLWPCPTWRWLPTYLRWATKR
;
A
#
# COMPACT_ATOMS: atom_id res chain seq x y z
N MET A 1 -3.04 7.12 -14.09
CA MET A 1 -1.65 6.63 -13.92
C MET A 1 -1.65 5.58 -12.83
N GLY A 2 -1.63 4.31 -13.25
CA GLY A 2 -1.67 3.14 -12.37
C GLY A 2 -2.08 1.95 -13.21
N GLY A 3 -1.20 0.95 -13.32
CA GLY A 3 -1.52 -0.31 -14.00
C GLY A 3 -2.63 -1.07 -13.28
N VAL A 4 -3.11 -2.16 -13.89
CA VAL A 4 -4.06 -3.09 -13.24
C VAL A 4 -3.40 -3.63 -11.96
N PRO A 5 -4.11 -3.67 -10.81
CA PRO A 5 -3.53 -4.21 -9.59
C PRO A 5 -3.20 -5.69 -9.78
N SER A 6 -2.01 -6.08 -9.35
CA SER A 6 -1.60 -7.48 -9.37
C SER A 6 -2.39 -8.28 -8.32
N VAL A 7 -3.03 -9.38 -8.72
CA VAL A 7 -3.79 -10.26 -7.84
C VAL A 7 -3.14 -11.64 -7.80
N PRO A 8 -2.51 -12.04 -6.67
CA PRO A 8 -1.90 -13.35 -6.55
C PRO A 8 -2.93 -14.48 -6.66
N GLN A 9 -2.69 -15.41 -7.58
CA GLN A 9 -3.45 -16.66 -7.68
C GLN A 9 -2.86 -17.75 -6.76
N ASP A 10 -1.52 -17.78 -6.67
CA ASP A 10 -0.79 -18.65 -5.75
C ASP A 10 -0.42 -17.88 -4.48
N LYS A 11 -0.94 -18.34 -3.33
CA LYS A 11 -0.70 -17.73 -2.01
C LYS A 11 0.49 -18.33 -1.25
N SER A 12 1.20 -19.30 -1.83
CA SER A 12 2.36 -19.94 -1.19
C SER A 12 3.60 -19.03 -1.17
N ARG A 13 3.66 -18.05 -2.09
CA ARG A 13 4.77 -17.11 -2.20
C ARG A 13 4.82 -16.13 -1.04
N GLN A 14 6.04 -15.76 -0.68
CA GLN A 14 6.34 -14.76 0.33
C GLN A 14 7.08 -13.56 -0.29
N VAL A 15 6.99 -12.43 0.40
CA VAL A 15 7.65 -11.18 -0.01
C VAL A 15 9.16 -11.36 0.02
N GLN A 16 9.80 -11.09 -1.12
CA GLN A 16 11.25 -11.16 -1.31
C GLN A 16 11.88 -9.77 -1.36
N VAL A 17 11.13 -8.75 -1.79
CA VAL A 17 11.61 -7.36 -1.90
C VAL A 17 10.60 -6.38 -1.31
N ILE A 18 11.10 -5.43 -0.51
CA ILE A 18 10.34 -4.32 0.06
C ILE A 18 10.91 -3.01 -0.52
N ALA A 19 10.16 -2.37 -1.41
CA ALA A 19 10.53 -1.12 -2.06
C ALA A 19 9.98 0.07 -1.28
N VAL A 20 10.84 0.72 -0.49
CA VAL A 20 10.50 1.75 0.52
C VAL A 20 10.60 3.18 0.01
N GLY A 21 10.64 3.37 -1.32
CA GLY A 21 10.55 4.70 -1.90
C GLY A 21 9.18 5.32 -1.61
N TYR A 22 9.17 6.58 -1.18
CA TYR A 22 7.91 7.32 -0.99
C TYR A 22 7.07 7.34 -2.27
N SER A 23 5.76 7.52 -2.12
CA SER A 23 4.91 7.86 -3.26
C SER A 23 5.55 8.98 -4.07
N ARG A 24 5.49 8.87 -5.41
CA ARG A 24 6.06 9.84 -6.37
C ARG A 24 7.60 9.81 -6.54
N THR A 25 8.28 8.78 -6.05
CA THR A 25 9.71 8.53 -6.36
C THR A 25 9.95 7.51 -7.48
N GLY A 26 8.91 7.13 -8.23
CA GLY A 26 9.00 6.12 -9.29
C GLY A 26 8.49 4.73 -8.87
N THR A 27 7.60 4.68 -7.87
CA THR A 27 7.06 3.44 -7.29
C THR A 27 6.38 2.51 -8.31
N THR A 28 5.71 3.06 -9.32
CA THR A 28 5.12 2.26 -10.42
C THR A 28 6.20 1.59 -11.27
N SER A 29 7.27 2.30 -11.62
CA SER A 29 8.35 1.74 -12.44
C SER A 29 9.11 0.63 -11.71
N ILE A 30 9.40 0.81 -10.42
CA ILE A 30 10.05 -0.25 -9.62
C ILE A 30 9.11 -1.44 -9.43
N SER A 31 7.79 -1.25 -9.29
CA SER A 31 6.85 -2.38 -9.24
C SER A 31 6.88 -3.22 -10.51
N ILE A 32 6.82 -2.58 -11.68
CA ILE A 32 6.90 -3.28 -12.97
C ILE A 32 8.23 -4.04 -13.10
N ALA A 33 9.35 -3.38 -12.75
CA ALA A 33 10.66 -4.05 -12.78
C ALA A 33 10.71 -5.28 -11.86
N LEU A 34 10.14 -5.18 -10.65
CA LEU A 34 10.09 -6.29 -9.70
C LEU A 34 9.15 -7.41 -10.16
N GLU A 35 8.03 -7.10 -10.82
CA GLU A 35 7.15 -8.12 -11.43
C GLU A 35 7.92 -8.96 -12.45
N HIS A 36 8.74 -8.31 -13.29
CA HIS A 36 9.60 -9.00 -14.26
C HIS A 36 10.72 -9.81 -13.60
N LEU A 37 11.45 -9.21 -12.64
CA LEU A 37 12.61 -9.83 -12.01
C LEU A 37 12.24 -11.01 -11.11
N LEU A 38 11.13 -10.90 -10.37
CA LEU A 38 10.68 -11.92 -9.42
C LEU A 38 9.65 -12.88 -10.02
N GLN A 39 9.25 -12.65 -11.28
CA GLN A 39 8.23 -13.43 -12.00
C GLN A 39 6.98 -13.66 -11.16
N GLY A 40 6.48 -12.60 -10.52
CA GLY A 40 5.45 -12.69 -9.48
C GLY A 40 4.73 -11.37 -9.22
N PRO A 41 3.56 -11.44 -8.57
CA PRO A 41 2.74 -10.26 -8.35
C PRO A 41 3.37 -9.30 -7.36
N VAL A 42 3.22 -8.00 -7.59
CA VAL A 42 3.73 -6.95 -6.70
C VAL A 42 2.58 -6.13 -6.13
N PHE A 43 2.58 -5.99 -4.81
CA PHE A 43 1.66 -5.08 -4.14
C PHE A 43 2.15 -3.66 -4.40
N HIS A 44 1.28 -2.80 -4.93
CA HIS A 44 1.53 -1.37 -5.11
C HIS A 44 0.35 -0.54 -4.62
N GLY A 45 0.56 0.34 -3.64
CA GLY A 45 -0.49 1.11 -2.98
C GLY A 45 -1.41 1.89 -3.91
N GLY A 46 -0.82 2.62 -4.86
CA GLY A 46 -1.57 3.44 -5.82
C GLY A 46 -2.57 2.67 -6.67
N ASN A 47 -2.31 1.40 -6.99
CA ASN A 47 -3.29 0.60 -7.74
C ASN A 47 -4.18 -0.21 -6.79
N HIS A 48 -3.61 -0.73 -5.69
CA HIS A 48 -4.31 -1.63 -4.80
C HIS A 48 -5.43 -0.93 -4.03
N PHE A 49 -5.17 0.27 -3.49
CA PHE A 49 -6.16 0.97 -2.67
C PHE A 49 -7.35 1.52 -3.45
N PHE A 50 -7.20 1.71 -4.77
CA PHE A 50 -8.21 2.37 -5.59
C PHE A 50 -8.90 1.42 -6.58
N GLN A 51 -8.30 0.26 -6.89
CA GLN A 51 -8.77 -0.63 -7.96
C GLN A 51 -9.01 -2.08 -7.52
N ARG A 52 -8.70 -2.48 -6.28
CA ARG A 52 -9.04 -3.82 -5.76
C ARG A 52 -10.51 -3.94 -5.39
N GLU A 53 -10.93 -5.18 -5.16
CA GLU A 53 -12.30 -5.51 -4.77
C GLU A 53 -12.64 -4.92 -3.39
N ASP A 54 -13.91 -4.54 -3.18
CA ASP A 54 -14.39 -4.02 -1.88
C ASP A 54 -14.02 -4.93 -0.70
N ALA A 55 -14.16 -6.25 -0.88
CA ALA A 55 -13.82 -7.23 0.14
C ALA A 55 -12.34 -7.17 0.55
N TRP A 56 -11.45 -6.88 -0.41
CA TRP A 56 -10.02 -6.72 -0.13
C TRP A 56 -9.75 -5.43 0.64
N MET A 57 -10.35 -4.31 0.21
CA MET A 57 -10.20 -3.02 0.92
C MET A 57 -10.79 -3.03 2.32
N ARG A 58 -11.91 -3.73 2.52
CA ARG A 58 -12.52 -3.97 3.83
C ARG A 58 -11.56 -4.73 4.76
N GLU A 59 -10.96 -5.82 4.27
CA GLU A 59 -9.99 -6.59 5.07
C GLU A 59 -8.75 -5.76 5.39
N TRP A 60 -8.22 -5.00 4.42
CA TRP A 60 -7.12 -4.07 4.66
C TRP A 60 -7.46 -3.06 5.76
N CYS A 61 -8.64 -2.42 5.68
CA CYS A 61 -9.09 -1.46 6.69
C CYS A 61 -9.28 -2.09 8.08
N ARG A 62 -9.77 -3.33 8.12
CA ARG A 62 -9.88 -4.10 9.37
C ARG A 62 -8.50 -4.31 10.00
N ILE A 63 -7.49 -4.67 9.19
CA ILE A 63 -6.13 -4.93 9.66
C ILE A 63 -5.49 -3.64 10.18
N ILE A 64 -5.47 -2.56 9.40
CA ILE A 64 -4.85 -1.30 9.84
C ILE A 64 -5.56 -0.69 11.06
N SER A 65 -6.82 -1.05 11.33
CA SER A 65 -7.50 -0.64 12.56
C SER A 65 -6.91 -1.27 13.83
N LEU A 66 -6.24 -2.42 13.71
CA LEU A 66 -5.58 -3.14 14.81
C LEU A 66 -4.19 -2.60 15.11
N ASP A 67 -3.69 -1.70 14.27
CA ASP A 67 -2.39 -1.07 14.41
C ASP A 67 -2.22 -0.42 15.80
N GLY A 68 -1.13 -0.76 16.48
CA GLY A 68 -0.83 -0.36 17.86
C GLY A 68 -1.75 -0.93 18.95
N ARG A 69 -2.84 -1.62 18.59
CA ARG A 69 -3.83 -2.18 19.53
C ARG A 69 -3.66 -3.68 19.77
N ASP A 70 -3.40 -4.44 18.70
CA ASP A 70 -3.18 -5.88 18.77
C ASP A 70 -2.06 -6.28 17.78
N PRO A 71 -0.79 -6.26 18.21
CA PRO A 71 0.35 -6.54 17.34
C PRO A 71 0.31 -7.95 16.72
N ALA A 72 -0.23 -8.93 17.44
CA ALA A 72 -0.29 -10.32 16.97
C ALA A 72 -1.33 -10.47 15.85
N LEU A 73 -2.55 -9.97 16.05
CA LEU A 73 -3.57 -9.97 15.00
C LEU A 73 -3.20 -9.06 13.83
N PHE A 74 -2.56 -7.91 14.08
CA PHE A 74 -2.06 -7.02 13.04
C PHE A 74 -1.05 -7.74 12.14
N SER A 75 -0.05 -8.38 12.74
CA SER A 75 0.99 -9.14 12.03
C SER A 75 0.40 -10.32 11.24
N ALA A 76 -0.53 -11.08 11.85
CA ALA A 76 -1.23 -12.17 11.17
C ALA A 76 -2.09 -11.68 10.01
N GLY A 77 -2.78 -10.55 10.19
CA GLY A 77 -3.56 -9.87 9.17
C GLY A 77 -2.68 -9.43 7.99
N LEU A 78 -1.60 -8.73 8.27
CA LEU A 78 -0.67 -8.25 7.27
C LEU A 78 -0.05 -9.41 6.46
N ARG A 79 0.32 -10.52 7.13
CA ARG A 79 0.77 -11.74 6.46
C ARG A 79 -0.29 -12.31 5.52
N ARG A 80 -1.58 -12.33 5.91
CA ARG A 80 -2.68 -12.80 5.05
C ARG A 80 -2.91 -11.89 3.84
N THR A 81 -2.89 -10.58 4.01
CA THR A 81 -3.09 -9.64 2.90
C THR A 81 -1.95 -9.71 1.89
N LEU A 82 -0.73 -9.93 2.37
CA LEU A 82 0.47 -10.00 1.54
C LEU A 82 0.76 -11.41 1.00
N ALA A 83 -0.05 -12.40 1.34
CA ALA A 83 0.14 -13.77 0.86
C ALA A 83 0.09 -13.84 -0.67
N GLY A 84 1.11 -14.47 -1.27
CA GLY A 84 1.24 -14.60 -2.72
C GLY A 84 2.00 -13.47 -3.41
N TYR A 85 2.21 -12.32 -2.76
CA TYR A 85 3.00 -11.23 -3.33
C TYR A 85 4.50 -11.51 -3.24
N ALA A 86 5.21 -11.28 -4.34
CA ALA A 86 6.67 -11.40 -4.42
C ALA A 86 7.38 -10.12 -3.94
N ALA A 87 6.74 -8.96 -4.07
CA ALA A 87 7.25 -7.71 -3.52
C ALA A 87 6.13 -6.76 -3.08
N VAL A 88 6.50 -5.76 -2.28
CA VAL A 88 5.64 -4.66 -1.84
C VAL A 88 6.33 -3.34 -2.16
N ALA A 89 5.61 -2.40 -2.77
CA ALA A 89 6.10 -1.08 -3.15
C ALA A 89 5.06 0.01 -2.84
N ASP A 90 5.52 1.26 -2.77
CA ASP A 90 4.68 2.41 -2.40
C ASP A 90 4.11 2.26 -0.98
N ALA A 91 2.98 2.90 -0.65
CA ALA A 91 2.25 2.57 0.57
C ALA A 91 1.67 1.14 0.44
N PRO A 92 1.81 0.23 1.42
CA PRO A 92 2.29 0.45 2.78
C PRO A 92 3.79 0.20 3.00
N ALA A 93 4.59 -0.16 1.98
CA ALA A 93 5.99 -0.56 2.13
C ALA A 93 6.83 0.42 2.94
N TYR A 94 6.74 1.72 2.65
CA TYR A 94 7.49 2.74 3.39
C TYR A 94 6.86 3.10 4.75
N MET A 95 5.58 2.79 4.97
CA MET A 95 4.85 3.12 6.20
C MET A 95 4.96 2.02 7.26
N LEU A 96 5.10 0.78 6.82
CA LEU A 96 5.12 -0.43 7.65
C LEU A 96 6.46 -1.17 7.57
N LEU A 97 7.55 -0.45 7.28
CA LEU A 97 8.87 -1.08 7.10
C LEU A 97 9.28 -1.95 8.31
N PRO A 98 9.18 -1.49 9.57
CA PRO A 98 9.52 -2.33 10.73
C PRO A 98 8.70 -3.62 10.79
N GLU A 99 7.39 -3.54 10.54
CA GLU A 99 6.48 -4.68 10.62
C GLU A 99 6.69 -5.63 9.44
N LEU A 100 7.00 -5.12 8.26
CA LEU A 100 7.36 -5.94 7.09
C LEU A 100 8.70 -6.66 7.28
N LEU A 101 9.70 -6.01 7.88
CA LEU A 101 10.97 -6.66 8.22
C LEU A 101 10.81 -7.74 9.29
N ALA A 102 9.93 -7.52 10.27
CA ALA A 102 9.60 -8.54 11.26
C ALA A 102 8.90 -9.75 10.64
N LEU A 103 8.01 -9.53 9.65
CA LEU A 103 7.30 -10.61 8.96
C LEU A 103 8.16 -11.36 7.94
N TYR A 104 9.06 -10.66 7.27
CA TYR A 104 9.88 -11.14 6.16
C TYR A 104 11.36 -10.77 6.39
N PRO A 105 12.03 -11.38 7.38
CA PRO A 105 13.40 -11.01 7.77
C PRO A 105 14.44 -11.24 6.67
N ASN A 106 14.13 -12.10 5.69
CA ASN A 106 14.99 -12.39 4.55
C ASN A 106 14.74 -11.49 3.33
N ALA A 107 13.71 -10.62 3.38
CA ALA A 107 13.39 -9.74 2.27
C ALA A 107 14.46 -8.66 2.09
N LYS A 108 14.81 -8.36 0.84
CA LYS A 108 15.72 -7.26 0.50
C LYS A 108 14.96 -5.94 0.53
N VAL A 109 15.58 -4.89 1.04
CA VAL A 109 15.01 -3.55 1.05
C VAL A 109 15.63 -2.73 -0.07
N VAL A 110 14.80 -2.07 -0.87
CA VAL A 110 15.23 -1.18 -1.95
C VAL A 110 14.65 0.22 -1.70
N LEU A 111 15.51 1.23 -1.67
CA LEU A 111 15.11 2.63 -1.55
C LEU A 111 15.37 3.36 -2.87
N VAL A 112 14.30 3.75 -3.56
CA VAL A 112 14.39 4.62 -4.73
C VAL A 112 14.16 6.06 -4.27
N THR A 113 15.18 6.89 -4.42
CA THR A 113 15.15 8.31 -4.04
C THR A 113 14.92 9.22 -5.24
N ARG A 114 14.43 10.43 -4.98
CA ARG A 114 14.27 11.51 -5.96
C ARG A 114 14.74 12.81 -5.33
N ASP A 115 15.21 13.75 -6.14
CA ASP A 115 15.43 15.12 -5.69
C ASP A 115 14.21 15.66 -4.93
N ARG A 116 14.45 16.30 -3.78
CA ARG A 116 13.41 16.73 -2.85
C ARG A 116 12.45 17.74 -3.49
N ALA A 117 12.97 18.74 -4.20
CA ALA A 117 12.16 19.78 -4.80
C ALA A 117 11.27 19.19 -5.91
N ARG A 118 11.83 18.33 -6.75
CA ARG A 118 11.09 17.62 -7.81
C ARG A 118 10.08 16.63 -7.25
N TRP A 119 10.38 15.96 -6.14
CA TRP A 119 9.42 15.10 -5.44
C TRP A 119 8.25 15.92 -4.90
N TYR A 120 8.53 17.01 -4.19
CA TYR A 120 7.49 17.87 -3.63
C TYR A 120 6.61 18.47 -4.72
N ALA A 121 7.18 18.98 -5.81
CA ALA A 121 6.42 19.46 -6.96
C ALA A 121 5.48 18.38 -7.56
N SER A 122 5.88 17.10 -7.48
CA SER A 122 5.03 15.98 -7.90
C SER A 122 3.99 15.55 -6.86
N MET A 123 4.24 15.77 -5.57
CA MET A 123 3.39 15.31 -4.46
C MET A 123 2.38 16.38 -4.03
N ALA A 124 2.75 17.67 -4.11
CA ALA A 124 1.95 18.79 -3.67
C ALA A 124 0.55 18.82 -4.29
N PRO A 125 0.33 18.58 -5.60
CA PRO A 125 -1.02 18.54 -6.15
C PRO A 125 -1.90 17.44 -5.53
N ILE A 126 -1.31 16.30 -5.15
CA ILE A 126 -2.05 15.18 -4.53
C ILE A 126 -2.48 15.60 -3.12
N VAL A 127 -1.56 16.17 -2.34
CA VAL A 127 -1.83 16.60 -0.96
C VAL A 127 -2.80 17.78 -0.94
N ASN A 128 -2.61 18.77 -1.81
CA ASN A 128 -3.44 19.97 -1.87
C ASN A 128 -4.86 19.70 -2.39
N ASN A 129 -5.07 18.59 -3.11
CA ASN A 129 -6.41 18.17 -3.55
C ASN A 129 -7.16 17.35 -2.48
N LEU A 130 -6.52 16.99 -1.37
CA LEU A 130 -7.15 16.35 -0.21
C LEU A 130 -7.74 17.40 0.76
N THR A 131 -8.37 18.45 0.23
CA THR A 131 -8.99 19.54 1.00
C THR A 131 -10.42 19.23 1.45
N VAL A 132 -11.01 18.14 0.98
CA VAL A 132 -12.36 17.73 1.36
C VAL A 132 -12.33 17.17 2.79
N PRO A 133 -13.19 17.66 3.72
CA PRO A 133 -13.26 17.13 5.07
C PRO A 133 -13.52 15.61 5.07
N MET A 134 -12.83 14.88 5.94
CA MET A 134 -12.93 13.41 5.99
C MET A 134 -14.36 12.90 6.13
N ARG A 135 -15.20 13.58 6.93
CA ARG A 135 -16.63 13.26 7.08
C ARG A 135 -17.43 13.43 5.78
N ALA A 136 -17.09 14.44 4.98
CA ALA A 136 -17.72 14.64 3.68
C ALA A 136 -17.30 13.54 2.69
N LEU A 137 -16.05 13.08 2.74
CA LEU A 137 -15.60 11.92 1.96
C LEU A 137 -16.31 10.63 2.39
N ASP A 138 -16.53 10.40 3.68
CA ASP A 138 -17.29 9.25 4.18
C ASP A 138 -18.70 9.19 3.55
N VAL A 139 -19.41 10.32 3.51
CA VAL A 139 -20.76 10.40 2.92
C VAL A 139 -20.71 10.27 1.39
N LEU A 140 -19.80 10.99 0.73
CA LEU A 140 -19.69 11.02 -0.73
C LEU A 140 -19.31 9.65 -1.30
N LEU A 141 -18.38 8.94 -0.66
CA LEU A 141 -17.86 7.67 -1.14
C LEU A 141 -18.63 6.46 -0.61
N TRP A 142 -19.56 6.65 0.33
CA TRP A 142 -20.40 5.56 0.88
C TRP A 142 -21.02 4.63 -0.18
N PRO A 143 -21.67 5.14 -1.25
CA PRO A 143 -22.27 4.25 -2.26
C PRO A 143 -21.21 3.50 -3.08
N CYS A 144 -19.98 4.01 -3.18
CA CYS A 144 -18.90 3.44 -3.98
C CYS A 144 -18.19 2.32 -3.19
N PRO A 145 -18.26 1.04 -3.58
CA PRO A 145 -17.76 -0.10 -2.78
C PRO A 145 -16.31 0.05 -2.31
N THR A 146 -15.31 -0.14 -3.16
CA THR A 146 -13.88 -0.01 -2.80
C THR A 146 -13.55 1.36 -2.21
N TRP A 147 -14.18 2.42 -2.72
CA TRP A 147 -13.85 3.81 -2.36
C TRP A 147 -14.43 4.25 -1.00
N ARG A 148 -15.49 3.62 -0.49
CA ARG A 148 -16.03 3.93 0.86
C ARG A 148 -15.02 3.72 1.98
N TRP A 149 -14.00 2.90 1.72
CA TRP A 149 -12.92 2.59 2.65
C TRP A 149 -11.78 3.62 2.65
N LEU A 150 -11.70 4.46 1.61
CA LEU A 150 -10.64 5.43 1.43
C LEU A 150 -10.48 6.38 2.64
N PRO A 151 -11.56 6.94 3.23
CA PRO A 151 -11.41 7.81 4.40
C PRO A 151 -10.81 7.08 5.62
N THR A 152 -11.14 5.81 5.81
CA THR A 152 -10.57 4.99 6.90
C THR A 152 -9.09 4.75 6.69
N TYR A 153 -8.69 4.41 5.46
CA TYR A 153 -7.28 4.30 5.09
C TYR A 153 -6.53 5.62 5.29
N LEU A 154 -7.06 6.74 4.79
CA LEU A 154 -6.44 8.05 4.91
C LEU A 154 -6.29 8.50 6.38
N ARG A 155 -7.30 8.27 7.23
CA ARG A 155 -7.21 8.54 8.69
C ARG A 155 -6.07 7.77 9.37
N TRP A 156 -5.83 6.54 8.93
CA TRP A 156 -4.72 5.74 9.42
C TRP A 156 -3.39 6.25 8.87
N ALA A 157 -3.33 6.52 7.57
CA ALA A 157 -2.10 6.94 6.90
C ALA A 157 -1.56 8.29 7.37
N THR A 158 -2.43 9.24 7.74
CA THR A 158 -2.02 10.54 8.27
C THR A 158 -1.45 10.49 9.69
N LYS A 159 -1.55 9.35 10.38
CA LYS A 159 -1.04 9.17 11.77
C LYS A 159 0.30 8.43 11.82
N ARG A 160 0.79 7.94 10.69
CA ARG A 160 2.03 7.18 10.55
C ARG A 160 3.19 8.06 10.10
#